data_AF-A0A444JB33-F1
#
_entry.id   AF-A0A444JB33-F1
#
_cell.length_a   1.000
_cell.length_b   1.000
_cell.length_c   1.000
_cell.angle_alpha   90.00
_cell.angle_beta   90.00
_cell.angle_gamma   90.00
#
_symmetry.space_group_name_H-M   'P 1'
#
loop_
_entity.id
_entity.type
_entity.pdbx_description
1 polymer ?
#
loop_
_entity_poly.entity_id
_entity_poly.type
_entity_poly.pdbx_seq_one_letter_code
_entity_poly.pdbx_strand_id
1 'polypeptide(L)'
;MSGGNYQIKDRQKPQVRSERGVLLFPVRLVIVYSARTSSWFIRQNPIRSILKKTCKQEKNSVPHVDPSDSTELKDLFSRTVSYLRLSLTDRCNLKCLYCVPEKDRSQCSPRLDHNDLLSYEELLRVVRVAVSMGISKLRLTGGEPLVRRDIMHFIDQLAEIDNLNDIRITTNGVLLEKFADPLVAAGIRKINISLDTLKPERFERITGVDCFTQVWRGIERAQAVGFFPIKLNTVVMRGINDDELGDFVRMSQETAMQIRFIEFMPIGSSSSWDKKVYMSSDEIMDRIREMGELIPVSKGRADGRPLCSGSGRGQKERSALSVRSVTVSVNTATGCA
;
A
#
# COMPACT_ATOMS: atom_id res chain seq x y z
N MET A 1 19.13 1.64 -5.02
CA MET A 1 18.30 2.38 -6.00
C MET A 1 16.83 2.33 -5.55
N SER A 2 15.86 2.93 -6.24
CA SER A 2 14.47 3.08 -5.77
C SER A 2 13.63 1.81 -6.01
N GLY A 3 12.82 1.39 -5.03
CA GLY A 3 11.86 0.28 -5.16
C GLY A 3 11.03 0.33 -6.46
N GLY A 4 10.76 -0.85 -7.01
CA GLY A 4 10.13 -1.04 -8.31
C GLY A 4 9.19 -2.25 -8.32
N ASN A 5 8.34 -2.31 -9.34
CA ASN A 5 7.51 -3.46 -9.62
C ASN A 5 8.24 -4.32 -10.66
N TYR A 6 8.39 -5.61 -10.36
CA TYR A 6 9.11 -6.56 -11.19
C TYR A 6 8.26 -7.81 -11.43
N GLN A 7 8.47 -8.43 -12.58
CA GLN A 7 7.96 -9.72 -12.99
C GLN A 7 9.13 -10.69 -13.08
N ILE A 8 8.99 -11.92 -12.57
CA ILE A 8 10.00 -12.96 -12.81
C ILE A 8 9.63 -13.66 -14.11
N LYS A 9 10.56 -13.69 -15.06
CA LYS A 9 10.43 -14.46 -16.28
C LYS A 9 10.55 -15.94 -15.94
N ASP A 10 9.55 -16.72 -16.32
CA ASP A 10 9.57 -18.17 -16.16
C ASP A 10 10.74 -18.76 -16.96
N ARG A 11 11.55 -19.64 -16.33
CA ARG A 11 12.50 -20.48 -17.06
C ARG A 11 11.68 -21.51 -17.81
N GLN A 12 11.28 -21.16 -19.03
CA GLN A 12 10.47 -21.97 -19.94
C GLN A 12 10.62 -23.48 -19.71
N LYS A 13 9.50 -24.13 -19.33
CA LYS A 13 9.27 -25.53 -19.73
C LYS A 13 9.47 -25.62 -21.25
N PRO A 14 10.14 -26.67 -21.77
CA PRO A 14 10.44 -26.77 -23.20
C PRO A 14 9.14 -26.76 -24.01
N GLN A 15 8.95 -25.70 -24.80
CA GLN A 15 7.84 -25.60 -25.74
C GLN A 15 8.08 -26.59 -26.90
N VAL A 16 7.15 -27.52 -27.05
CA VAL A 16 7.01 -28.33 -28.27
C VAL A 16 6.65 -27.39 -29.41
N ARG A 17 7.48 -27.40 -30.47
CA ARG A 17 7.29 -26.64 -31.71
C ARG A 17 5.99 -27.05 -32.40
N SER A 18 5.20 -26.06 -32.82
CA SER A 18 4.38 -26.18 -34.04
C SER A 18 4.64 -24.97 -34.94
N GLU A 19 4.99 -25.26 -36.18
CA GLU A 19 5.41 -24.35 -37.23
C GLU A 19 4.26 -23.52 -37.83
N ARG A 20 4.66 -22.52 -38.64
CA ARG A 20 3.90 -21.59 -39.52
C ARG A 20 3.57 -20.27 -38.80
N GLY A 21 4.33 -19.19 -38.98
CA GLY A 21 4.44 -18.37 -40.21
C GLY A 21 3.35 -17.28 -40.13
N VAL A 22 3.63 -15.97 -40.07
CA VAL A 22 4.08 -15.14 -41.20
C VAL A 22 4.06 -13.64 -40.76
N LEU A 23 5.02 -12.86 -41.28
CA LEU A 23 5.09 -11.39 -41.52
C LEU A 23 5.39 -10.37 -40.39
N LEU A 24 6.65 -9.91 -40.43
CA LEU A 24 7.20 -8.62 -39.99
C LEU A 24 6.68 -7.45 -40.85
N PHE A 25 6.60 -6.23 -40.29
CA PHE A 25 7.06 -4.95 -40.89
C PHE A 25 7.06 -3.83 -39.81
N PRO A 26 7.82 -2.71 -39.96
CA PRO A 26 8.66 -2.15 -38.91
C PRO A 26 8.35 -0.66 -38.62
N VAL A 27 9.28 -0.01 -37.89
CA VAL A 27 9.48 1.45 -37.70
C VAL A 27 8.47 2.17 -36.78
N ARG A 28 8.82 3.13 -35.92
CA ARG A 28 9.97 4.05 -35.89
C ARG A 28 10.15 4.63 -34.48
N LEU A 29 11.40 4.65 -34.03
CA LEU A 29 11.93 5.44 -32.91
C LEU A 29 11.60 6.93 -33.12
N VAL A 30 11.06 7.61 -32.11
CA VAL A 30 10.99 9.07 -32.05
C VAL A 30 11.58 9.53 -30.71
N ILE A 31 12.81 10.02 -30.78
CA ILE A 31 13.47 10.84 -29.76
C ILE A 31 13.12 12.29 -30.08
N VAL A 32 12.55 13.02 -29.12
CA VAL A 32 12.48 14.49 -29.21
C VAL A 32 13.15 15.08 -27.97
N TYR A 33 14.33 15.65 -28.20
CA TYR A 33 14.92 16.69 -27.37
C TYR A 33 14.35 18.03 -27.81
N SER A 34 14.15 18.95 -26.86
CA SER A 34 14.09 20.38 -27.15
C SER A 34 14.75 21.14 -26.01
N ALA A 35 15.63 22.08 -26.39
CA ALA A 35 16.45 22.90 -25.54
C ALA A 35 16.16 24.40 -25.82
N ARG A 36 16.46 25.21 -24.80
CA ARG A 36 16.82 26.65 -24.78
C ARG A 36 15.78 27.68 -24.27
N THR A 37 16.19 28.32 -23.15
CA THR A 37 16.32 29.77 -22.80
C THR A 37 15.11 30.70 -23.03
N SER A 38 14.66 31.58 -22.12
CA SER A 38 15.43 32.61 -21.38
C SER A 38 14.60 33.30 -20.27
N SER A 39 15.27 33.73 -19.18
CA SER A 39 15.11 34.89 -18.27
C SER A 39 13.78 35.69 -18.13
N TRP A 40 13.35 36.01 -16.89
CA TRP A 40 13.43 37.36 -16.24
C TRP A 40 12.71 37.42 -14.84
N PHE A 41 13.50 37.78 -13.82
CA PHE A 41 13.30 38.63 -12.62
C PHE A 41 12.06 38.62 -11.66
N ILE A 42 12.38 38.30 -10.38
CA ILE A 42 12.13 38.97 -9.07
C ILE A 42 10.69 39.35 -8.60
N ARG A 43 10.26 38.79 -7.45
CA ARG A 43 10.09 39.53 -6.16
C ARG A 43 9.83 38.61 -4.95
N GLN A 44 10.58 38.86 -3.88
CA GLN A 44 10.36 38.37 -2.52
C GLN A 44 9.28 39.21 -1.83
N ASN A 45 8.41 38.60 -1.00
CA ASN A 45 8.42 38.87 0.45
C ASN A 45 7.43 37.99 1.24
N PRO A 46 7.70 37.77 2.56
CA PRO A 46 7.08 36.77 3.42
C PRO A 46 5.95 37.34 4.28
N ILE A 47 4.92 36.55 4.61
CA ILE A 47 3.93 36.95 5.65
C ILE A 47 3.59 35.75 6.55
N ARG A 48 4.36 35.62 7.64
CA ARG A 48 3.83 35.17 8.95
C ARG A 48 3.20 36.40 9.60
N SER A 49 1.85 36.48 9.65
CA SER A 49 1.13 37.23 10.71
C SER A 49 -0.41 37.21 10.63
N ILE A 50 -1.04 36.61 9.62
CA ILE A 50 -2.51 36.63 9.51
C ILE A 50 -3.13 35.36 10.12
N LEU A 51 -2.94 35.14 11.43
CA LEU A 51 -3.61 34.05 12.17
C LEU A 51 -4.30 34.52 13.47
N LYS A 52 -4.58 35.82 13.59
CA LYS A 52 -5.38 36.36 14.68
C LYS A 52 -6.21 37.53 14.17
N LYS A 53 -7.38 37.23 13.59
CA LYS A 53 -8.59 38.08 13.54
C LYS A 53 -9.55 37.55 12.46
N THR A 54 -10.39 36.59 12.83
CA THR A 54 -11.82 36.50 12.44
C THR A 54 -12.41 35.23 13.03
N CYS A 55 -12.67 35.26 14.34
CA CYS A 55 -13.69 34.42 14.95
C CYS A 55 -14.89 35.33 15.20
N LYS A 56 -15.80 35.39 14.22
CA LYS A 56 -17.17 35.88 14.40
C LYS A 56 -18.04 35.23 13.32
N GLN A 57 -19.19 34.76 13.77
CA GLN A 57 -20.11 33.83 13.12
C GLN A 57 -20.65 34.35 11.78
N GLU A 58 -20.71 33.47 10.77
CA GLU A 58 -21.78 33.46 9.79
C GLU A 58 -22.33 32.03 9.64
N LYS A 59 -23.59 31.86 10.04
CA LYS A 59 -24.43 30.72 9.68
C LYS A 59 -24.96 30.98 8.26
N ASN A 60 -24.63 30.11 7.30
CA ASN A 60 -25.49 29.60 6.22
C ASN A 60 -24.69 29.23 4.97
N SER A 61 -25.14 28.16 4.33
CA SER A 61 -24.67 27.55 3.08
C SER A 61 -23.30 26.85 3.13
N VAL A 62 -23.35 25.51 2.94
CA VAL A 62 -22.18 24.77 2.44
C VAL A 62 -21.87 25.37 1.06
N PRO A 63 -20.63 25.80 0.77
CA PRO A 63 -20.33 26.38 -0.53
C PRO A 63 -20.63 25.34 -1.61
N HIS A 64 -21.47 25.73 -2.57
CA HIS A 64 -21.68 24.96 -3.79
C HIS A 64 -20.37 25.05 -4.58
N VAL A 65 -19.53 24.01 -4.49
CA VAL A 65 -18.31 23.93 -5.28
C VAL A 65 -18.72 23.60 -6.71
N ASP A 66 -18.43 24.50 -7.65
CA ASP A 66 -18.65 24.27 -9.07
C ASP A 66 -17.79 23.05 -9.51
N PRO A 67 -18.36 22.03 -10.18
CA PRO A 67 -17.63 20.83 -10.59
C PRO A 67 -16.45 21.09 -11.55
N SER A 68 -16.40 22.29 -12.14
CA SER A 68 -15.35 22.71 -13.08
C SER A 68 -14.08 23.25 -12.42
N ASP A 69 -14.09 23.51 -11.10
CA ASP A 69 -12.95 24.07 -10.37
C ASP A 69 -12.35 23.04 -9.40
N SER A 70 -12.07 21.83 -9.90
CA SER A 70 -11.40 20.78 -9.14
C SER A 70 -9.97 21.22 -8.82
N THR A 71 -9.80 21.90 -7.70
CA THR A 71 -8.50 22.28 -7.15
C THR A 71 -7.80 21.00 -6.68
N GLU A 72 -7.04 20.38 -7.59
CA GLU A 72 -6.18 19.25 -7.28
C GLU A 72 -5.37 19.54 -6.02
N LEU A 73 -5.54 18.71 -4.98
CA LEU A 73 -4.79 18.87 -3.74
C LEU A 73 -3.29 18.64 -4.00
N LYS A 74 -2.52 19.73 -4.05
CA LYS A 74 -1.07 19.72 -4.26
C LYS A 74 -0.34 20.16 -3.01
N ASP A 75 0.75 19.49 -2.72
CA ASP A 75 1.65 19.90 -1.65
C ASP A 75 2.72 20.92 -2.11
N LEU A 76 3.57 21.36 -1.18
CA LEU A 76 4.67 22.30 -1.45
C LEU A 76 5.71 21.78 -2.46
N PHE A 77 5.72 20.47 -2.73
CA PHE A 77 6.57 19.83 -3.72
C PHE A 77 5.83 19.57 -5.04
N SER A 78 4.65 20.17 -5.22
CA SER A 78 3.78 20.00 -6.40
C SER A 78 3.35 18.56 -6.66
N ARG A 79 3.28 17.72 -5.62
CA ARG A 79 2.76 16.36 -5.72
C ARG A 79 1.25 16.37 -5.54
N THR A 80 0.53 15.77 -6.47
CA THR A 80 -0.93 15.59 -6.35
C THR A 80 -1.26 14.50 -5.34
N VAL A 81 -2.01 14.85 -4.30
CA VAL A 81 -2.54 13.93 -3.30
C VAL A 81 -3.79 13.27 -3.86
N SER A 82 -3.68 11.98 -4.19
CA SER A 82 -4.76 11.22 -4.84
C SER A 82 -5.37 10.13 -3.98
N TYR A 83 -4.85 9.93 -2.76
CA TYR A 83 -5.36 8.91 -1.85
C TYR A 83 -5.30 9.35 -0.39
N LEU A 84 -6.23 8.84 0.40
CA LEU A 84 -6.30 9.00 1.84
C LEU A 84 -6.07 7.65 2.54
N ARG A 85 -5.31 7.64 3.62
CA ARG A 85 -5.16 6.47 4.50
C ARG A 85 -5.90 6.76 5.81
N LEU A 86 -6.90 5.95 6.13
CA LEU A 86 -7.69 6.08 7.35
C LEU A 86 -7.31 5.00 8.35
N SER A 87 -6.78 5.42 9.50
CA SER A 87 -6.57 4.55 10.66
C SER A 87 -7.86 4.50 11.47
N LEU A 88 -8.56 3.37 11.43
CA LEU A 88 -9.89 3.23 12.03
C LEU A 88 -9.81 2.89 13.51
N THR A 89 -8.77 2.20 13.96
CA THR A 89 -8.63 1.81 15.36
C THR A 89 -7.16 1.61 15.70
N ASP A 90 -6.83 1.71 16.97
CA ASP A 90 -5.55 1.35 17.56
C ASP A 90 -5.49 -0.13 17.99
N ARG A 91 -6.65 -0.81 18.02
CA ARG A 91 -6.78 -2.20 18.47
C ARG A 91 -6.38 -3.17 17.36
N CYS A 92 -5.68 -4.23 17.75
CA CYS A 92 -5.30 -5.34 16.89
C CYS A 92 -5.50 -6.66 17.65
N ASN A 93 -5.85 -7.72 16.93
CA ASN A 93 -5.93 -9.09 17.42
C ASN A 93 -4.61 -9.87 17.34
N LEU A 94 -3.53 -9.23 16.86
CA LEU A 94 -2.17 -9.77 16.83
C LEU A 94 -1.20 -8.88 17.63
N LYS A 95 -0.03 -9.42 17.97
CA LYS A 95 1.05 -8.76 18.72
C LYS A 95 2.39 -8.95 18.00
N CYS A 96 2.48 -8.43 16.77
CA CYS A 96 3.63 -8.66 15.89
C CYS A 96 4.94 -8.12 16.48
N LEU A 97 6.04 -8.87 16.32
CA LEU A 97 7.39 -8.53 16.81
C LEU A 97 7.84 -7.10 16.44
N TYR A 98 7.45 -6.63 15.25
CA TYR A 98 7.83 -5.31 14.74
C TYR A 98 6.81 -4.20 15.03
N CYS A 99 5.61 -4.55 15.51
CA CYS A 99 4.55 -3.59 15.84
C CYS A 99 4.48 -3.32 17.35
N VAL A 100 4.61 -4.36 18.16
CA VAL A 100 4.48 -4.30 19.63
C VAL A 100 5.83 -4.67 20.24
N PRO A 101 6.48 -3.78 21.00
CA PRO A 101 7.73 -4.09 21.69
C PRO A 101 7.59 -5.35 22.54
N GLU A 102 8.65 -6.17 22.61
CA GLU A 102 8.62 -7.47 23.31
C GLU A 102 8.15 -7.36 24.77
N LYS A 103 8.58 -6.30 25.46
CA LYS A 103 8.19 -5.97 26.86
C LYS A 103 6.69 -5.73 27.04
N ASP A 104 6.02 -5.33 25.96
CA ASP A 104 4.61 -4.98 25.94
C ASP A 104 3.76 -6.10 25.32
N ARG A 105 4.36 -7.20 24.82
CA ARG A 105 3.60 -8.33 24.25
C ARG A 105 2.80 -9.07 25.33
N SER A 106 3.31 -9.13 26.57
CA SER A 106 2.58 -9.69 27.72
C SER A 106 1.59 -8.71 28.34
N GLN A 107 1.72 -7.41 28.06
CA GLN A 107 0.90 -6.36 28.64
C GLN A 107 -0.19 -5.91 27.65
N CYS A 108 -1.30 -5.41 28.17
CA CYS A 108 -2.23 -4.66 27.34
C CYS A 108 -1.62 -3.28 27.09
N SER A 109 -1.11 -3.02 25.88
CA SER A 109 -0.69 -1.67 25.50
C SER A 109 -1.81 -0.67 25.80
N PRO A 110 -1.50 0.55 26.29
CA PRO A 110 -2.51 1.56 26.54
C PRO A 110 -3.28 1.82 25.25
N ARG A 111 -4.59 1.57 25.30
CA ARG A 111 -5.49 1.78 24.18
C ARG A 111 -6.15 3.13 24.33
N LEU A 112 -6.38 3.79 23.21
CA LEU A 112 -7.22 4.98 23.16
C LEU A 112 -8.62 4.62 23.67
N ASP A 113 -9.17 5.54 24.47
CA ASP A 113 -10.58 5.47 24.83
C ASP A 113 -11.41 5.58 23.54
N HIS A 114 -12.60 5.01 23.55
CA HIS A 114 -13.54 5.13 22.45
C HIS A 114 -13.84 6.60 22.11
N ASN A 115 -13.83 7.50 23.10
CA ASN A 115 -14.04 8.94 22.90
C ASN A 115 -12.86 9.66 22.24
N ASP A 116 -11.66 9.06 22.27
CA ASP A 116 -10.46 9.63 21.62
C ASP A 116 -10.34 9.19 20.15
N LEU A 117 -11.16 8.23 19.72
CA LEU A 117 -11.25 7.77 18.34
C LEU A 117 -12.33 8.55 17.59
N LEU A 118 -12.03 8.96 16.35
CA LEU A 118 -13.04 9.56 15.49
C LEU A 118 -14.22 8.60 15.28
N SER A 119 -15.44 9.14 15.44
CA SER A 119 -16.67 8.43 15.15
C SER A 119 -16.77 8.12 13.66
N TYR A 120 -17.68 7.22 13.27
CA TYR A 120 -17.86 6.92 11.85
C TYR A 120 -18.43 8.11 11.07
N GLU A 121 -19.30 8.89 11.69
CA GLU A 121 -19.87 10.12 11.14
C GLU A 121 -18.77 11.18 10.90
N GLU A 122 -17.84 11.32 11.84
CA GLU A 122 -16.70 12.22 11.69
C GLU A 122 -15.75 11.76 10.58
N LEU A 123 -15.45 10.45 10.51
CA LEU A 123 -14.64 9.88 9.44
C LEU A 123 -15.30 10.08 8.07
N LEU A 124 -16.60 9.82 7.94
CA LEU A 124 -17.36 10.06 6.71
C LEU A 124 -17.30 11.53 6.30
N ARG A 125 -17.44 12.46 7.25
CA ARG A 125 -17.29 13.89 6.99
C ARG A 125 -15.91 14.23 6.44
N VAL A 126 -14.85 13.69 7.05
CA VAL A 126 -13.46 13.89 6.57
C VAL A 126 -13.29 13.33 5.15
N VAL A 127 -13.84 12.15 4.88
CA VAL A 127 -13.76 11.53 3.54
C VAL A 127 -14.48 12.37 2.49
N ARG A 128 -15.70 12.85 2.78
CA ARG A 128 -16.47 13.68 1.83
C ARG A 128 -15.72 14.97 1.47
N VAL A 129 -15.12 15.64 2.45
CA VAL A 129 -14.27 16.83 2.21
C VAL A 129 -13.02 16.47 1.41
N ALA A 130 -12.36 15.35 1.74
CA ALA A 130 -11.20 14.89 0.98
C ALA A 130 -11.56 14.59 -0.49
N VAL A 131 -12.70 13.95 -0.73
CA VAL A 131 -13.18 13.61 -2.08
C VAL A 131 -13.52 14.87 -2.88
N SER A 132 -14.13 15.88 -2.26
CA SER A 132 -14.37 17.18 -2.93
C SER A 132 -13.08 17.90 -3.33
N MET A 133 -11.93 17.52 -2.76
CA MET A 133 -10.60 18.04 -3.09
C MET A 133 -9.83 17.16 -4.11
N GLY A 134 -10.52 16.21 -4.75
CA GLY A 134 -9.96 15.35 -5.81
C GLY A 134 -9.35 14.04 -5.32
N ILE A 135 -9.49 13.69 -4.03
CA ILE A 135 -9.10 12.35 -3.56
C ILE A 135 -10.11 11.32 -4.05
N SER A 136 -9.64 10.31 -4.77
CA SER A 136 -10.50 9.27 -5.36
C SER A 136 -10.20 7.87 -4.83
N LYS A 137 -9.24 7.74 -3.91
CA LYS A 137 -8.75 6.46 -3.40
C LYS A 137 -8.67 6.48 -1.88
N LEU A 138 -9.12 5.39 -1.25
CA LEU A 138 -9.11 5.24 0.20
C LEU A 138 -8.41 3.94 0.59
N ARG A 139 -7.53 4.02 1.58
CA ARG A 139 -6.94 2.85 2.22
C ARG A 139 -7.36 2.78 3.68
N LEU A 140 -8.19 1.79 4.00
CA LEU A 140 -8.59 1.48 5.36
C LEU A 140 -7.48 0.65 6.03
N THR A 141 -7.08 1.10 7.22
CA THR A 141 -6.02 0.50 8.05
C THR A 141 -6.36 0.75 9.54
N GLY A 142 -5.44 0.41 10.44
CA GLY A 142 -5.49 0.76 11.85
C GLY A 142 -4.40 0.01 12.60
N GLY A 143 -4.74 -0.55 13.75
CA GLY A 143 -4.28 -1.87 14.15
C GLY A 143 -4.84 -2.91 13.17
N GLU A 144 -5.98 -3.51 13.50
CA GLU A 144 -6.73 -4.36 12.58
C GLU A 144 -8.11 -3.73 12.27
N PRO A 145 -8.38 -3.25 11.04
CA PRO A 145 -9.64 -2.59 10.71
C PRO A 145 -10.86 -3.47 10.94
N LEU A 146 -10.77 -4.78 10.69
CA LEU A 146 -11.89 -5.72 10.82
C LEU A 146 -12.28 -6.03 12.28
N VAL A 147 -11.49 -5.58 13.26
CA VAL A 147 -11.80 -5.70 14.69
C VAL A 147 -12.73 -4.57 15.16
N ARG A 148 -12.80 -3.44 14.45
CA ARG A 148 -13.68 -2.32 14.83
C ARG A 148 -15.14 -2.74 14.64
N ARG A 149 -15.96 -2.61 15.69
CA ARG A 149 -17.39 -2.95 15.67
C ARG A 149 -18.13 -2.15 14.59
N ASP A 150 -19.09 -2.79 13.93
CA ASP A 150 -19.96 -2.20 12.91
C ASP A 150 -19.21 -1.64 11.69
N ILE A 151 -18.01 -2.15 11.41
CA ILE A 151 -17.20 -1.72 10.26
C ILE A 151 -17.91 -1.88 8.92
N MET A 152 -18.76 -2.90 8.76
CA MET A 152 -19.49 -3.09 7.51
C MET A 152 -20.46 -1.94 7.22
N HIS A 153 -21.18 -1.47 8.23
CA HIS A 153 -22.08 -0.33 8.07
C HIS A 153 -21.34 0.96 7.65
N PHE A 154 -20.12 1.14 8.15
CA PHE A 154 -19.25 2.24 7.71
C PHE A 154 -18.77 2.06 6.27
N ILE A 155 -18.43 0.83 5.86
CA ILE A 155 -18.01 0.53 4.49
C ILE A 155 -19.16 0.74 3.50
N ASP A 156 -20.38 0.34 3.85
CA ASP A 156 -21.56 0.57 3.01
C ASP A 156 -21.77 2.07 2.77
N GLN A 157 -21.69 2.88 3.83
CA GLN A 157 -21.77 4.35 3.71
C GLN A 157 -20.61 4.98 2.92
N LEU A 158 -19.42 4.36 2.91
CA LEU A 158 -18.32 4.81 2.06
C LEU A 158 -18.59 4.50 0.59
N ALA A 159 -19.21 3.36 0.28
CA ALA A 159 -19.54 2.96 -1.08
C ALA A 159 -20.58 3.88 -1.73
N GLU A 160 -21.39 4.57 -0.93
CA GLU A 160 -22.36 5.58 -1.37
C GLU A 160 -21.74 6.95 -1.72
N ILE A 161 -20.44 7.17 -1.45
CA ILE A 161 -19.79 8.46 -1.72
C ILE A 161 -19.41 8.56 -3.20
N ASP A 162 -20.05 9.47 -3.92
CA ASP A 162 -19.73 9.79 -5.30
C ASP A 162 -18.24 10.17 -5.48
N ASN A 163 -17.64 9.77 -6.61
CA ASN A 163 -16.23 9.99 -6.96
C ASN A 163 -15.19 9.22 -6.11
N LEU A 164 -15.62 8.38 -5.17
CA LEU A 164 -14.74 7.47 -4.44
C LEU A 164 -14.57 6.15 -5.19
N ASN A 165 -13.57 6.10 -6.08
CA ASN A 165 -13.44 5.03 -7.08
C ASN A 165 -12.68 3.78 -6.61
N ASP A 166 -11.87 3.86 -5.54
CA ASP A 166 -11.01 2.75 -5.13
C ASP A 166 -10.84 2.71 -3.61
N ILE A 167 -11.60 1.85 -2.95
CA ILE A 167 -11.46 1.55 -1.53
C ILE A 167 -10.69 0.24 -1.38
N ARG A 168 -9.61 0.27 -0.58
CA ARG A 168 -8.78 -0.91 -0.28
C ARG A 168 -8.63 -1.09 1.22
N ILE A 169 -8.68 -2.34 1.66
CA ILE A 169 -8.45 -2.69 3.06
C ILE A 169 -7.05 -3.27 3.21
N THR A 170 -6.37 -2.92 4.30
CA THR A 170 -5.13 -3.58 4.73
C THR A 170 -5.43 -4.32 6.03
N THR A 171 -5.35 -5.65 6.00
CA THR A 171 -5.71 -6.54 7.11
C THR A 171 -4.63 -7.59 7.35
N ASN A 172 -4.55 -8.14 8.56
CA ASN A 172 -3.74 -9.33 8.87
C ASN A 172 -4.40 -10.64 8.42
N GLY A 173 -5.64 -10.61 7.94
CA GLY A 173 -6.33 -11.76 7.35
C GLY A 173 -7.06 -12.67 8.34
N VAL A 174 -6.89 -12.52 9.65
CA VAL A 174 -7.49 -13.43 10.65
C VAL A 174 -9.01 -13.44 10.59
N LEU A 175 -9.63 -12.27 10.41
CA LEU A 175 -11.09 -12.14 10.30
C LEU A 175 -11.59 -12.19 8.85
N LEU A 176 -10.70 -12.41 7.89
CA LEU A 176 -11.04 -12.26 6.48
C LEU A 176 -12.04 -13.31 5.99
N GLU A 177 -11.98 -14.54 6.51
CA GLU A 177 -12.95 -15.59 6.15
C GLU A 177 -14.40 -15.14 6.44
N LYS A 178 -14.61 -14.45 7.57
CA LYS A 178 -15.93 -13.92 7.96
C LYS A 178 -16.36 -12.71 7.12
N PHE A 179 -15.41 -11.85 6.75
CA PHE A 179 -15.71 -10.56 6.11
C PHE A 179 -15.53 -10.54 4.60
N ALA A 180 -14.93 -11.56 3.97
CA ALA A 180 -14.64 -11.57 2.55
C ALA A 180 -15.90 -11.35 1.68
N ASP A 181 -16.95 -12.13 1.94
CA ASP A 181 -18.25 -12.00 1.27
C ASP A 181 -18.90 -10.62 1.42
N PRO A 182 -19.16 -10.11 2.64
CA PRO A 182 -19.82 -8.82 2.79
C PRO A 182 -18.96 -7.67 2.25
N LEU A 183 -17.63 -7.76 2.29
CA LEU A 183 -16.76 -6.76 1.67
C LEU A 183 -16.91 -6.70 0.15
N VAL A 184 -16.98 -7.85 -0.52
CA VAL A 184 -17.24 -7.91 -1.97
C VAL A 184 -18.66 -7.43 -2.27
N ALA A 185 -19.65 -7.79 -1.46
CA ALA A 185 -21.02 -7.31 -1.62
C ALA A 185 -21.09 -5.76 -1.53
N ALA A 186 -20.33 -5.15 -0.63
CA ALA A 186 -20.20 -3.69 -0.48
C ALA A 186 -19.35 -3.01 -1.58
N GLY A 187 -18.90 -3.74 -2.60
CA GLY A 187 -18.15 -3.18 -3.73
C GLY A 187 -16.64 -3.12 -3.54
N ILE A 188 -16.09 -3.61 -2.43
CA ILE A 188 -14.63 -3.70 -2.25
C ILE A 188 -14.08 -4.82 -3.14
N ARG A 189 -13.13 -4.48 -4.01
CA ARG A 189 -12.54 -5.45 -4.96
C ARG A 189 -11.07 -5.74 -4.71
N LYS A 190 -10.37 -4.88 -3.96
CA LYS A 190 -8.92 -4.95 -3.78
C LYS A 190 -8.56 -5.01 -2.31
N ILE A 191 -7.65 -5.91 -1.96
CA ILE A 191 -7.22 -6.11 -0.57
C ILE A 191 -5.71 -6.25 -0.49
N ASN A 192 -5.13 -5.72 0.60
CA ASN A 192 -3.77 -6.02 0.99
C ASN A 192 -3.79 -6.84 2.28
N ILE A 193 -3.08 -7.95 2.29
CA ILE A 193 -3.02 -8.87 3.42
C ILE A 193 -1.58 -8.87 3.93
N SER A 194 -1.38 -8.59 5.21
CA SER A 194 -0.06 -8.69 5.83
C SER A 194 0.22 -10.15 6.20
N LEU A 195 1.20 -10.76 5.54
CA LEU A 195 1.61 -12.15 5.78
C LEU A 195 3.14 -12.23 5.69
N ASP A 196 3.78 -12.43 6.82
CA ASP A 196 5.25 -12.36 6.93
C ASP A 196 5.94 -13.72 6.76
N THR A 197 5.20 -14.83 6.74
CA THR A 197 5.75 -16.18 6.62
C THR A 197 4.69 -17.14 6.09
N LEU A 198 5.12 -18.20 5.42
CA LEU A 198 4.29 -19.31 4.96
C LEU A 198 4.36 -20.51 5.93
N LYS A 199 5.12 -20.40 7.01
CA LYS A 199 5.32 -21.44 8.02
C LYS A 199 4.48 -21.17 9.28
N PRO A 200 3.56 -22.06 9.68
CA PRO A 200 2.66 -21.82 10.82
C PRO A 200 3.37 -21.52 12.15
N GLU A 201 4.40 -22.29 12.49
CA GLU A 201 5.17 -22.13 13.73
C GLU A 201 5.90 -20.78 13.78
N ARG A 202 6.36 -20.33 12.62
CA ARG A 202 7.02 -19.04 12.47
C ARG A 202 6.01 -17.90 12.52
N PHE A 203 4.80 -18.12 12.01
CA PHE A 203 3.71 -17.16 12.07
C PHE A 203 3.35 -16.85 13.52
N GLU A 204 3.19 -17.87 14.36
CA GLU A 204 2.94 -17.70 15.79
C GLU A 204 4.09 -16.92 16.45
N ARG A 205 5.35 -17.27 16.15
CA ARG A 205 6.51 -16.55 16.69
C ARG A 205 6.50 -15.06 16.32
N ILE A 206 6.21 -14.75 15.05
CA ILE A 206 6.19 -13.37 14.54
C ILE A 206 5.01 -12.59 15.11
N THR A 207 3.80 -13.16 15.07
CA THR A 207 2.54 -12.45 15.38
C THR A 207 2.12 -12.56 16.83
N GLY A 208 2.65 -13.54 17.57
CA GLY A 208 2.32 -13.83 18.96
C GLY A 208 1.03 -14.60 19.17
N VAL A 209 0.40 -15.09 18.09
CA VAL A 209 -0.88 -15.83 18.13
C VAL A 209 -0.84 -16.95 17.09
N ASP A 210 -1.15 -18.18 17.49
CA ASP A 210 -1.31 -19.31 16.56
C ASP A 210 -2.67 -19.23 15.84
N CYS A 211 -2.67 -18.58 14.68
CA CYS A 211 -3.87 -18.47 13.83
C CYS A 211 -3.55 -18.50 12.33
N PHE A 212 -2.41 -19.08 11.94
CA PHE A 212 -2.00 -19.16 10.54
C PHE A 212 -3.05 -19.84 9.66
N THR A 213 -3.59 -20.98 10.10
CA THR A 213 -4.63 -21.72 9.36
C THR A 213 -5.88 -20.87 9.12
N GLN A 214 -6.27 -20.05 10.10
CA GLN A 214 -7.40 -19.14 9.97
C GLN A 214 -7.12 -18.03 8.95
N VAL A 215 -5.92 -17.44 8.99
CA VAL A 215 -5.48 -16.45 7.99
C VAL A 215 -5.49 -17.06 6.59
N TRP A 216 -4.97 -18.28 6.44
CA TRP A 216 -4.91 -18.96 5.15
C TRP A 216 -6.30 -19.25 4.58
N ARG A 217 -7.25 -19.75 5.38
CA ARG A 217 -8.66 -19.89 4.98
C ARG A 217 -9.28 -18.56 4.57
N GLY A 218 -8.92 -17.47 5.26
CA GLY A 218 -9.34 -16.12 4.88
C GLY A 218 -8.81 -15.70 3.50
N ILE A 219 -7.55 -16.01 3.19
CA ILE A 219 -6.94 -15.76 1.87
C ILE A 219 -7.63 -16.58 0.78
N GLU A 220 -7.84 -17.88 1.01
CA GLU A 220 -8.54 -18.78 0.08
C GLU A 220 -9.96 -18.30 -0.16
N ARG A 221 -10.68 -17.88 0.90
CA ARG A 221 -12.02 -17.30 0.74
C ARG A 221 -11.99 -16.03 -0.06
N ALA A 222 -11.03 -15.14 0.19
CA ALA A 222 -10.88 -13.89 -0.56
C ALA A 222 -10.63 -14.15 -2.06
N GLN A 223 -9.84 -15.17 -2.41
CA GLN A 223 -9.69 -15.59 -3.79
C GLN A 223 -11.01 -16.11 -4.37
N ALA A 224 -11.70 -16.98 -3.64
CA ALA A 224 -12.95 -17.60 -4.09
C ALA A 224 -14.09 -16.59 -4.34
N VAL A 225 -14.19 -15.52 -3.53
CA VAL A 225 -15.21 -14.48 -3.72
C VAL A 225 -14.81 -13.42 -4.76
N GLY A 226 -13.63 -13.52 -5.35
CA GLY A 226 -13.22 -12.69 -6.49
C GLY A 226 -12.49 -11.39 -6.12
N PHE A 227 -11.80 -11.31 -4.98
CA PHE A 227 -10.87 -10.19 -4.76
C PHE A 227 -9.76 -10.21 -5.81
N PHE A 228 -9.55 -9.08 -6.49
CA PHE A 228 -8.48 -8.93 -7.46
C PHE A 228 -8.02 -7.46 -7.63
N PRO A 229 -6.71 -7.17 -7.53
CA PRO A 229 -5.65 -8.06 -7.08
C PRO A 229 -5.64 -8.24 -5.55
N ILE A 230 -5.22 -9.43 -5.09
CA ILE A 230 -4.81 -9.67 -3.71
C ILE A 230 -3.31 -9.38 -3.59
N LYS A 231 -2.95 -8.46 -2.68
CA LYS A 231 -1.55 -8.07 -2.44
C LYS A 231 -1.09 -8.56 -1.08
N LEU A 232 -0.15 -9.49 -1.05
CA LEU A 232 0.52 -9.92 0.18
C LEU A 232 1.66 -8.95 0.50
N ASN A 233 1.65 -8.38 1.70
CA ASN A 233 2.75 -7.56 2.21
C ASN A 233 3.55 -8.38 3.21
N THR A 234 4.84 -8.53 2.96
CA THR A 234 5.76 -9.34 3.76
C THR A 234 6.91 -8.45 4.21
N VAL A 235 6.99 -8.17 5.51
CA VAL A 235 8.12 -7.45 6.10
C VAL A 235 9.29 -8.42 6.23
N VAL A 236 10.39 -8.14 5.53
CA VAL A 236 11.55 -9.03 5.49
C VAL A 236 12.49 -8.71 6.64
N MET A 237 12.78 -9.73 7.45
CA MET A 237 13.58 -9.68 8.65
C MET A 237 14.65 -10.77 8.59
N ARG A 238 15.92 -10.34 8.59
CA ARG A 238 17.07 -11.25 8.52
C ARG A 238 17.13 -12.17 9.74
N GLY A 239 17.39 -13.44 9.50
CA GLY A 239 17.44 -14.50 10.51
C GLY A 239 16.06 -14.94 11.00
N ILE A 240 14.98 -14.37 10.46
CA ILE A 240 13.60 -14.67 10.89
C ILE A 240 12.81 -15.31 9.76
N ASN A 241 12.68 -14.62 8.62
CA ASN A 241 11.88 -15.07 7.46
C ASN A 241 12.58 -14.84 6.10
N ASP A 242 13.83 -14.41 6.09
CA ASP A 242 14.58 -14.10 4.87
C ASP A 242 14.97 -15.36 4.05
N ASP A 243 14.82 -16.56 4.64
CA ASP A 243 14.90 -17.85 3.96
C ASP A 243 13.68 -18.14 3.07
N GLU A 244 12.52 -17.51 3.33
CA GLU A 244 11.26 -17.79 2.63
C GLU A 244 11.02 -16.91 1.38
N LEU A 245 11.95 -16.01 1.04
CA LEU A 245 11.80 -15.15 -0.15
C LEU A 245 11.48 -15.96 -1.41
N GLY A 246 12.13 -17.11 -1.57
CA GLY A 246 11.89 -18.02 -2.69
C GLY A 246 10.58 -18.79 -2.61
N ASP A 247 10.12 -19.12 -1.40
CA ASP A 247 8.82 -19.77 -1.18
C ASP A 247 7.68 -18.82 -1.58
N PHE A 248 7.76 -17.56 -1.13
CA PHE A 248 6.84 -16.51 -1.55
C PHE A 248 6.85 -16.32 -3.06
N VAL A 249 8.04 -16.19 -3.67
CA VAL A 249 8.16 -16.06 -5.13
C VAL A 249 7.49 -17.22 -5.86
N ARG A 250 7.74 -18.47 -5.48
CA ARG A 250 7.09 -19.65 -6.07
C ARG A 250 5.58 -19.61 -5.90
N MET A 251 5.09 -19.30 -4.70
CA MET A 251 3.66 -19.16 -4.46
C MET A 251 3.03 -18.09 -5.37
N SER A 252 3.70 -16.97 -5.66
CA SER A 252 3.19 -15.95 -6.59
C SER A 252 3.17 -16.39 -8.07
N GLN A 253 3.87 -17.48 -8.42
CA GLN A 253 3.81 -18.08 -9.75
C GLN A 253 2.63 -19.05 -9.87
N GLU A 254 2.29 -19.73 -8.78
CA GLU A 254 1.19 -20.70 -8.72
C GLU A 254 -0.16 -20.04 -8.45
N THR A 255 -0.16 -18.85 -7.86
CA THR A 255 -1.36 -18.12 -7.46
C THR A 255 -1.42 -16.75 -8.16
N ALA A 256 -2.62 -16.21 -8.36
CA ALA A 256 -2.81 -14.85 -8.90
C ALA A 256 -2.47 -13.73 -7.88
N MET A 257 -1.75 -14.05 -6.80
CA MET A 257 -1.42 -13.11 -5.73
C MET A 257 -0.14 -12.34 -6.04
N GLN A 258 -0.13 -11.05 -5.69
CA GLN A 258 1.03 -10.19 -5.84
C GLN A 258 1.74 -10.04 -4.50
N ILE A 259 3.06 -10.17 -4.47
CA ILE A 259 3.83 -10.11 -3.23
C ILE A 259 4.62 -8.82 -3.18
N ARG A 260 4.62 -8.18 -2.01
CA ARG A 260 5.36 -6.97 -1.71
C ARG A 260 6.28 -7.23 -0.54
N PHE A 261 7.55 -7.43 -0.85
CA PHE A 261 8.60 -7.44 0.16
C PHE A 261 8.83 -6.01 0.64
N ILE A 262 8.78 -5.82 1.94
CA ILE A 262 8.89 -4.52 2.61
C ILE A 262 10.15 -4.55 3.47
N GLU A 263 10.99 -3.52 3.33
CA GLU A 263 12.12 -3.33 4.23
C GLU A 263 11.61 -3.18 5.67
N PHE A 264 12.18 -3.94 6.59
CA PHE A 264 11.90 -3.75 8.00
C PHE A 264 12.33 -2.34 8.44
N MET A 265 11.33 -1.53 8.83
CA MET A 265 11.52 -0.20 9.39
C MET A 265 10.98 -0.21 10.82
N PRO A 266 11.85 -0.14 11.85
CA PRO A 266 11.38 -0.12 13.24
C PRO A 266 10.51 1.13 13.51
N ILE A 267 9.39 0.93 14.21
CA ILE A 267 8.50 2.00 14.68
C ILE A 267 8.74 2.20 16.19
N GLY A 268 9.10 3.42 16.60
CA GLY A 268 9.28 3.79 18.00
C GLY A 268 10.74 3.97 18.44
N SER A 269 10.94 4.67 19.56
CA SER A 269 12.25 4.92 20.18
C SER A 269 12.78 3.74 21.00
N SER A 270 11.94 2.73 21.25
CA SER A 270 12.20 1.59 22.15
C SER A 270 12.61 0.29 21.43
N SER A 271 12.51 0.22 20.11
CA SER A 271 13.08 -0.89 19.35
C SER A 271 14.59 -0.66 19.22
N SER A 272 15.34 -1.31 20.09
CA SER A 272 16.79 -1.49 19.98
C SER A 272 17.13 -1.84 18.53
N TRP A 273 17.79 -0.92 17.84
CA TRP A 273 18.27 -1.09 16.48
C TRP A 273 19.27 -2.24 16.43
N ASP A 274 18.81 -3.48 16.30
CA ASP A 274 19.70 -4.52 15.85
C ASP A 274 19.74 -4.46 14.32
N LYS A 275 20.72 -3.71 13.79
CA LYS A 275 21.02 -3.67 12.36
C LYS A 275 21.15 -5.07 11.75
N LYS A 276 21.38 -6.09 12.58
CA LYS A 276 21.37 -7.50 12.18
C LYS A 276 20.06 -7.96 11.58
N VAL A 277 18.89 -7.44 11.99
CA VAL A 277 17.58 -7.87 11.46
C VAL A 277 17.22 -7.14 10.16
N TYR A 278 17.85 -6.00 9.88
CA TYR A 278 17.58 -5.21 8.68
C TYR A 278 18.11 -5.91 7.41
N MET A 279 17.29 -5.85 6.36
CA MET A 279 17.62 -6.27 5.01
C MET A 279 17.15 -5.19 4.03
N SER A 280 18.05 -4.71 3.19
CA SER A 280 17.74 -3.62 2.25
C SER A 280 16.97 -4.14 1.03
N SER A 281 16.22 -3.28 0.33
CA SER A 281 15.57 -3.68 -0.93
C SER A 281 16.59 -4.17 -1.97
N ASP A 282 17.78 -3.57 -2.01
CA ASP A 282 18.83 -3.97 -2.97
C ASP A 282 19.28 -5.42 -2.67
N GLU A 283 19.46 -5.77 -1.39
CA GLU A 283 19.81 -7.15 -0.98
C GLU A 283 18.66 -8.16 -1.21
N ILE A 284 17.41 -7.76 -0.93
CA ILE A 284 16.23 -8.58 -1.21
C ILE A 284 16.15 -8.86 -2.72
N MET A 285 16.38 -7.82 -3.54
CA MET A 285 16.40 -7.95 -5.00
C MET A 285 17.49 -8.90 -5.48
N ASP A 286 18.69 -8.82 -4.90
CA ASP A 286 19.81 -9.68 -5.30
C ASP A 286 19.49 -11.16 -5.03
N ARG A 287 18.93 -11.49 -3.86
CA ARG A 287 18.46 -12.87 -3.59
C ARG A 287 17.37 -13.34 -4.54
N ILE A 288 16.45 -12.45 -4.92
CA ILE A 288 15.38 -12.81 -5.87
C ILE A 288 15.94 -13.01 -7.28
N ARG A 289 16.94 -12.23 -7.70
CA ARG A 289 17.59 -12.37 -9.03
C ARG A 289 18.28 -13.71 -9.21
N GLU A 290 18.78 -14.31 -8.14
CA GLU A 290 19.34 -15.66 -8.17
C GLU A 290 18.30 -16.71 -8.61
N MET A 291 17.01 -16.43 -8.41
CA MET A 291 15.91 -17.34 -8.71
C MET A 291 15.36 -17.16 -10.14
N GLY A 292 15.56 -16.01 -10.78
CA GLY A 292 15.07 -15.75 -12.13
C GLY A 292 15.30 -14.33 -12.66
N GLU A 293 15.11 -14.15 -13.97
CA GLU A 293 15.26 -12.84 -14.62
C GLU A 293 14.12 -11.91 -14.21
N LEU A 294 14.44 -10.74 -13.64
CA LEU A 294 13.47 -9.72 -13.22
C LEU A 294 13.20 -8.71 -14.33
N ILE A 295 11.98 -8.74 -14.88
CA ILE A 295 11.47 -7.82 -15.89
C ILE A 295 10.76 -6.64 -15.19
N PRO A 296 11.18 -5.39 -15.41
CA PRO A 296 10.48 -4.23 -14.87
C PRO A 296 9.07 -4.09 -15.44
N VAL A 297 8.07 -3.90 -14.57
CA VAL A 297 6.68 -3.64 -14.98
C VAL A 297 6.44 -2.12 -15.05
N SER A 298 5.83 -1.64 -16.13
CA SER A 298 5.50 -0.23 -16.28
C SER A 298 4.59 0.25 -15.15
N LYS A 299 4.95 1.35 -14.48
CA LYS A 299 4.14 1.95 -13.42
C LYS A 299 2.86 2.56 -14.00
N GLY A 300 1.74 1.84 -13.92
CA GLY A 300 0.42 2.47 -14.05
C GLY A 300 0.24 3.53 -12.94
N ARG A 301 -0.65 4.51 -13.16
CA ARG A 301 -1.00 5.60 -12.19
C ARG A 301 -1.51 5.13 -10.80
N ALA A 302 -1.51 3.82 -10.52
CA ALA A 302 -2.27 3.19 -9.45
C ALA A 302 -1.45 2.58 -8.30
N ASP A 303 -0.12 2.58 -8.37
CA ASP A 303 0.73 2.03 -7.30
C ASP A 303 1.69 3.10 -6.79
N GLY A 304 1.61 3.36 -5.47
CA GLY A 304 2.31 4.43 -4.77
C GLY A 304 3.77 4.56 -5.20
N ARG A 305 4.07 5.67 -5.89
CA ARG A 305 5.40 5.97 -6.39
C ARG A 305 6.22 6.63 -5.26
N PRO A 306 7.45 6.17 -4.95
CA PRO A 306 8.49 7.08 -4.49
C PRO A 306 9.00 7.82 -5.73
N LEU A 307 8.66 9.11 -5.84
CA LEU A 307 9.28 10.02 -6.81
C LEU A 307 10.71 10.29 -6.33
N CYS A 308 11.70 9.68 -6.99
CA CYS A 308 13.02 10.29 -7.10
C CYS A 308 13.26 10.57 -8.58
N SER A 309 13.26 11.86 -8.94
CA SER A 309 13.89 12.36 -10.15
C SER A 309 14.57 13.67 -9.80
N GLY A 310 15.90 13.70 -9.91
CA GLY A 310 16.68 14.92 -9.71
C GLY A 310 18.09 14.62 -9.21
N SER A 311 19.01 14.38 -10.13
CA SER A 311 20.46 14.45 -9.92
C SER A 311 20.86 15.87 -9.46
N GLY A 312 21.48 16.00 -8.29
CA GLY A 312 22.03 17.27 -7.79
C GLY A 312 22.71 17.07 -6.44
N ARG A 313 23.95 17.55 -6.32
CA ARG A 313 24.88 17.30 -5.22
C ARG A 313 24.38 17.84 -3.87
N GLY A 314 24.61 17.05 -2.82
CA GLY A 314 24.88 17.45 -1.43
C GLY A 314 23.92 18.43 -0.76
N GLN A 315 22.99 17.92 0.04
CA GLN A 315 22.77 18.37 1.42
C GLN A 315 21.91 17.36 2.17
N LYS A 316 22.31 17.07 3.42
CA LYS A 316 21.61 16.21 4.37
C LYS A 316 20.29 16.85 4.75
N GLU A 317 19.16 16.19 4.51
CA GLU A 317 17.97 16.33 5.35
C GLU A 317 17.10 15.08 5.21
N ARG A 318 17.00 14.33 6.31
CA ARG A 318 16.19 13.12 6.46
C ARG A 318 14.84 13.55 7.03
N SER A 319 13.78 13.55 6.20
CA SER A 319 12.41 13.68 6.70
C SER A 319 11.37 13.36 5.62
N ALA A 320 11.17 12.06 5.35
CA ALA A 320 9.89 11.49 4.92
C ALA A 320 10.02 9.95 4.92
N LEU A 321 9.25 9.23 5.74
CA LEU A 321 9.20 7.77 5.72
C LEU A 321 8.63 7.27 4.38
N SER A 322 9.49 7.04 3.39
CA SER A 322 9.13 6.23 2.22
C SER A 322 9.45 4.78 2.54
N VAL A 323 8.42 3.97 2.81
CA VAL A 323 8.58 2.51 2.86
C VAL A 323 9.04 2.06 1.47
N ARG A 324 10.26 1.54 1.36
CA ARG A 324 10.77 0.92 0.14
C ARG A 324 10.26 -0.52 0.09
N SER A 325 9.69 -0.89 -1.05
CA SER A 325 9.15 -2.22 -1.27
C SER A 325 9.52 -2.73 -2.65
N VAL A 326 9.75 -4.03 -2.76
CA VAL A 326 9.85 -4.76 -4.01
C VAL A 326 8.52 -5.46 -4.24
N THR A 327 7.82 -5.10 -5.32
CA THR A 327 6.63 -5.87 -5.72
C THR A 327 7.05 -6.91 -6.75
N VAL A 328 6.83 -8.18 -6.44
CA VAL A 328 6.91 -9.28 -7.41
C VAL A 328 5.49 -9.67 -7.76
N SER A 329 5.14 -9.57 -9.03
CA SER A 329 3.87 -10.06 -9.57
C SER A 329 4.16 -10.96 -10.74
N VAL A 330 3.48 -12.09 -10.86
CA VAL A 330 3.46 -12.87 -12.09
C VAL A 330 2.04 -12.80 -12.61
N ASN A 331 1.83 -12.14 -13.76
CA ASN A 331 0.58 -12.32 -14.48
C ASN A 331 0.70 -13.66 -15.18
N THR A 332 -0.03 -14.66 -14.72
CA THR A 332 -0.41 -15.74 -15.62
C THR A 332 -1.24 -15.10 -16.73
N ALA A 333 -0.66 -15.02 -17.93
CA ALA A 333 -1.40 -14.66 -19.12
C ALA A 333 -2.38 -15.79 -19.43
N THR A 334 -3.50 -15.86 -18.70
CA THR A 334 -4.69 -16.53 -19.22
C THR A 334 -5.33 -15.54 -20.17
N GLY A 335 -5.00 -15.68 -21.45
CA GLY A 335 -5.83 -15.11 -22.50
C GLY A 335 -7.25 -15.61 -22.31
N CYS A 336 -8.20 -14.68 -22.21
CA CYS A 336 -9.56 -15.00 -22.57
C CYS A 336 -9.52 -15.41 -24.04
N ALA A 337 -9.79 -16.70 -24.29
CA ALA A 337 -10.30 -17.15 -25.56
C ALA A 337 -11.78 -16.75 -25.68
#